data_AF-A0A5R1NSC6-F1
#
_entry.id   AF-A0A5R1NSC6-F1
#
_cell.length_a   1.000
_cell.length_b   1.000
_cell.length_c   1.000
_cell.angle_alpha   90.00
_cell.angle_beta   90.00
_cell.angle_gamma   90.00
#
_symmetry.space_group_name_H-M   'P 1'
#
loop_
_entity.id
_entity.type
_entity.pdbx_description
1 polymer ?
#
loop_
_entity_poly.entity_id
_entity_poly.type
_entity_poly.pdbx_seq_one_letter_code
_entity_poly.pdbx_strand_id
1 'polypeptide(L)'
;MSDTTNPGQTATAIAEGPVFTEQTWDLEYHHALGETASRFMQGLAEGKILGRRSVDGRVLVPARSYDDRTHSKTGEWVEVGNTGTIEMSTFVYEPFKGLPAPPYAIAYATLDGADTALVGYVRGVDLADQAAAIKAIAIGTPIVVRFAEEPTGTAADYWFELAQPVSE
;
A
#
# COMPACT_ATOMS: atom_id res chain seq x y z
N MET A 1 36.57 6.18 71.25
CA MET A 1 37.17 6.47 69.94
C MET A 1 36.36 5.68 68.93
N SER A 2 35.61 6.39 68.11
CA SER A 2 34.62 5.86 67.17
C SER A 2 35.32 5.12 66.04
N ASP A 3 35.05 3.83 65.97
CA ASP A 3 35.36 2.94 64.86
C ASP A 3 34.30 3.15 63.77
N THR A 4 34.69 3.70 62.63
CA THR A 4 33.86 3.77 61.41
C THR A 4 34.74 3.49 60.19
N THR A 5 35.23 2.26 60.08
CA THR A 5 35.68 1.73 58.79
C THR A 5 34.53 0.91 58.23
N ASN A 6 33.79 1.46 57.28
CA ASN A 6 32.71 0.75 56.60
C ASN A 6 33.32 -0.28 55.64
N PRO A 7 33.21 -1.59 55.89
CA PRO A 7 33.74 -2.61 55.01
C PRO A 7 32.70 -2.95 53.95
N GLY A 8 33.06 -2.83 52.67
CA GLY A 8 32.32 -3.51 51.59
C GLY A 8 31.57 -2.61 50.61
N GLN A 9 32.14 -1.50 50.18
CA GLN A 9 31.85 -0.99 48.83
C GLN A 9 32.89 -1.54 47.87
N THR A 10 32.66 -2.77 47.39
CA THR A 10 33.37 -3.31 46.25
C THR A 10 32.98 -2.45 45.05
N ALA A 11 33.82 -1.49 44.70
CA ALA A 11 33.72 -0.78 43.43
C ALA A 11 33.72 -1.86 42.32
N THR A 12 32.58 -2.04 41.67
CA THR A 12 32.49 -2.93 40.51
C THR A 12 33.40 -2.35 39.46
N ALA A 13 34.48 -3.08 39.14
CA ALA A 13 35.43 -2.66 38.12
C ALA A 13 34.65 -2.44 36.82
N ILE A 14 34.71 -1.21 36.30
CA ILE A 14 34.19 -0.87 34.98
C ILE A 14 34.98 -1.74 34.01
N ALA A 15 34.31 -2.65 33.30
CA ALA A 15 34.96 -3.58 32.39
C ALA A 15 35.79 -2.78 31.37
N GLU A 16 37.09 -3.10 31.24
CA GLU A 16 37.95 -2.48 30.25
C GLU A 16 37.47 -2.86 28.85
N GLY A 17 36.84 -1.90 28.17
CA GLY A 17 36.29 -2.07 26.83
C GLY A 17 35.30 -0.96 26.48
N PRO A 18 34.99 -0.76 25.19
CA PRO A 18 33.95 0.17 24.78
C PRO A 18 32.58 -0.25 25.35
N VAL A 19 31.90 0.70 25.99
CA VAL A 19 30.50 0.56 26.40
C VAL A 19 29.63 0.85 25.19
N PHE A 20 28.84 -0.12 24.77
CA PHE A 20 27.85 0.06 23.70
C PHE A 20 26.48 0.33 24.30
N THR A 21 25.74 1.26 23.68
CA THR A 21 24.36 1.60 24.02
C THR A 21 23.49 1.41 22.80
N GLU A 22 22.36 0.73 22.95
CA GLU A 22 21.38 0.58 21.88
C GLU A 22 20.51 1.84 21.79
N GLN A 23 20.38 2.40 20.59
CA GLN A 23 19.53 3.55 20.31
C GLN A 23 18.70 3.28 19.05
N THR A 24 17.41 3.58 19.10
CA THR A 24 16.52 3.55 17.95
C THR A 24 16.29 4.98 17.46
N TRP A 25 16.43 5.21 16.16
CA TRP A 25 16.18 6.51 15.52
C TRP A 25 15.00 6.37 14.55
N ASP A 26 13.88 7.03 14.86
CA ASP A 26 12.77 7.22 13.92
C ASP A 26 12.94 8.58 13.25
N LEU A 27 12.99 8.60 11.91
CA LEU A 27 13.18 9.82 11.12
C LEU A 27 11.90 10.21 10.40
N GLU A 28 11.33 11.36 10.76
CA GLU A 28 10.23 11.99 10.03
C GLU A 28 10.78 12.92 8.94
N TYR A 29 10.22 12.85 7.73
CA TYR A 29 10.60 13.72 6.63
C TYR A 29 9.38 14.23 5.86
N HIS A 30 9.40 15.51 5.54
CA HIS A 30 8.44 16.15 4.65
C HIS A 30 9.09 16.34 3.28
N HIS A 31 8.48 15.79 2.24
CA HIS A 31 8.98 15.88 0.87
C HIS A 31 7.84 16.16 -0.11
N ALA A 32 8.17 16.76 -1.24
CA ALA A 32 7.22 17.00 -2.31
C ALA A 32 7.01 15.73 -3.16
N LEU A 33 5.76 15.33 -3.38
CA LEU A 33 5.40 14.22 -4.26
C LEU A 33 5.59 14.57 -5.75
N GLY A 34 5.67 15.85 -6.08
CA GLY A 34 5.66 16.34 -7.46
C GLY A 34 4.25 16.44 -8.05
N GLU A 35 4.11 17.13 -9.18
CA GLU A 35 2.81 17.50 -9.77
C GLU A 35 1.89 16.29 -10.01
N THR A 36 2.40 15.24 -10.66
CA THR A 36 1.58 14.09 -11.05
C THR A 36 1.11 13.27 -9.85
N ALA A 37 2.01 12.92 -8.93
CA ALA A 37 1.62 12.15 -7.76
C ALA A 37 0.71 12.96 -6.84
N SER A 38 0.97 14.25 -6.64
CA SER A 38 0.05 15.14 -5.88
C SER A 38 -1.35 15.16 -6.48
N ARG A 39 -1.49 15.28 -7.80
CA ARG A 39 -2.81 15.29 -8.47
C ARG A 39 -3.51 13.93 -8.39
N PHE A 40 -2.76 12.82 -8.47
CA PHE A 40 -3.31 11.49 -8.25
C PHE A 40 -3.86 11.33 -6.83
N MET A 41 -3.09 11.72 -5.80
CA MET A 41 -3.53 11.66 -4.40
C MET A 41 -4.74 12.57 -4.14
N GLN A 42 -4.80 13.76 -4.75
CA GLN A 42 -6.02 14.60 -4.71
C GLN A 42 -7.23 13.91 -5.33
N GLY A 43 -7.04 13.19 -6.45
CA GLY A 43 -8.11 12.37 -7.04
C GLY A 43 -8.62 11.31 -6.06
N LEU A 44 -7.71 10.62 -5.35
CA LEU A 44 -8.10 9.65 -4.33
C LEU A 44 -8.89 10.31 -3.19
N ALA A 45 -8.50 11.50 -2.75
CA ALA A 45 -9.22 12.29 -1.75
C ALA A 45 -10.65 12.68 -2.22
N GLU A 46 -10.86 12.79 -3.53
CA GLU A 46 -12.17 13.03 -4.16
C GLU A 46 -12.96 11.73 -4.45
N GLY A 47 -12.43 10.55 -4.09
CA GLY A 47 -13.06 9.26 -4.40
C GLY A 47 -12.96 8.86 -5.89
N LYS A 48 -11.92 9.33 -6.59
CA LYS A 48 -11.69 9.12 -8.03
C LYS A 48 -10.35 8.46 -8.29
N ILE A 49 -10.28 7.67 -9.36
CA ILE A 49 -9.01 7.12 -9.85
C ILE A 49 -8.62 7.83 -11.13
N LEU A 50 -7.48 8.51 -11.08
CA LEU A 50 -6.94 9.26 -12.21
C LEU A 50 -5.76 8.52 -12.85
N GLY A 51 -5.76 8.48 -14.17
CA GLY A 51 -4.65 8.03 -15.01
C GLY A 51 -4.12 9.16 -15.90
N ARG A 52 -3.03 8.87 -16.60
CA ARG A 52 -2.42 9.76 -17.60
C ARG A 52 -2.32 9.05 -18.94
N ARG A 53 -2.73 9.70 -20.03
CA ARG A 53 -2.62 9.14 -21.38
C ARG A 53 -1.18 9.23 -21.90
N SER A 54 -0.65 8.13 -22.41
CA SER A 54 0.64 8.07 -23.08
C SER A 54 0.52 8.37 -24.58
N VAL A 55 1.65 8.68 -25.21
CA VAL A 55 1.76 8.96 -26.65
C VAL A 55 1.34 7.78 -27.54
N ASP A 56 1.40 6.56 -26.99
CA ASP A 56 0.96 5.33 -27.64
C ASP A 56 -0.54 5.03 -27.46
N GLY A 57 -1.28 5.94 -26.82
CA GLY A 57 -2.71 5.86 -26.61
C GLY A 57 -3.13 5.26 -25.26
N ARG A 58 -2.24 4.53 -24.57
CA ARG A 58 -2.56 3.84 -23.30
C ARG A 58 -2.84 4.81 -22.17
N VAL A 59 -3.69 4.44 -21.23
CA VAL A 59 -3.98 5.17 -19.99
C VAL A 59 -3.28 4.50 -18.83
N LEU A 60 -2.29 5.18 -18.26
CA LEU A 60 -1.45 4.65 -17.21
C LEU A 60 -2.06 4.95 -15.84
N VAL A 61 -2.36 3.89 -15.07
CA VAL A 61 -2.85 3.93 -13.68
C VAL A 61 -1.94 3.03 -12.80
N PRO A 62 -1.41 3.52 -11.66
CA PRO A 62 -1.43 4.90 -11.18
C PRO A 62 -0.88 5.90 -12.20
N ALA A 63 -1.31 7.16 -12.09
CA ALA A 63 -0.86 8.22 -12.98
C ALA A 63 0.66 8.41 -12.89
N ARG A 64 1.32 8.38 -14.06
CA ARG A 64 2.78 8.57 -14.19
C ARG A 64 3.07 9.80 -15.04
N SER A 65 4.17 10.51 -14.75
CA SER A 65 4.59 11.70 -15.51
C SER A 65 5.28 11.35 -16.83
N TYR A 66 5.92 10.19 -16.88
CA TYR A 66 6.54 9.57 -18.07
C TYR A 66 6.10 8.11 -18.18
N ASP A 67 6.01 7.63 -19.42
CA ASP A 67 5.77 6.23 -19.72
C ASP A 67 7.10 5.47 -19.79
N ASP A 68 7.19 4.37 -19.06
CA ASP A 68 8.35 3.48 -18.97
C ASP A 68 8.61 2.67 -20.25
N ARG A 69 7.60 2.52 -21.11
CA ARG A 69 7.72 1.84 -22.40
C ARG A 69 8.15 2.77 -23.52
N THR A 70 7.51 3.95 -23.61
CA THR A 70 7.75 4.91 -24.70
C THR A 70 8.81 5.95 -24.35
N HIS A 71 9.24 6.00 -23.08
CA HIS A 71 10.20 6.98 -22.55
C HIS A 71 9.79 8.44 -22.79
N SER A 72 8.49 8.69 -22.94
CA SER A 72 7.94 9.99 -23.31
C SER A 72 7.09 10.55 -22.17
N LYS A 73 7.03 11.89 -22.06
CA LYS A 73 6.15 12.57 -21.10
C LYS A 73 4.70 12.23 -21.45
N THR A 74 3.92 11.80 -20.46
CA THR A 74 2.49 11.54 -20.65
C THR A 74 1.70 12.86 -20.79
N GLY A 75 0.50 12.79 -21.33
CA GLY A 75 -0.36 13.93 -21.69
C GLY A 75 -1.56 14.08 -20.76
N GLU A 76 -2.74 14.06 -21.34
CA GLU A 76 -4.00 14.39 -20.67
C GLU A 76 -4.31 13.48 -19.46
N TRP A 77 -4.99 14.07 -18.48
CA TRP A 77 -5.58 13.37 -17.35
C TRP A 77 -6.84 12.63 -17.79
N VAL A 78 -7.01 11.41 -17.30
CA VAL A 78 -8.17 10.56 -17.60
C VAL A 78 -8.71 10.01 -16.28
N GLU A 79 -9.97 10.25 -15.97
CA GLU A 79 -10.66 9.53 -14.89
C GLU A 79 -11.06 8.15 -15.43
N VAL A 80 -10.68 7.09 -14.72
CA VAL A 80 -11.02 5.71 -15.10
C VAL A 80 -12.20 5.20 -14.28
N GLY A 81 -12.82 4.12 -14.75
CA GLY A 81 -13.97 3.51 -14.07
C GLY A 81 -13.59 2.86 -12.74
N ASN A 82 -14.61 2.63 -11.91
CA ASN A 82 -14.47 1.93 -10.62
C ASN A 82 -14.76 0.43 -10.73
N THR A 83 -14.78 -0.11 -11.94
CA THR A 83 -14.90 -1.54 -12.25
C THR A 83 -13.61 -2.01 -12.89
N GLY A 84 -13.30 -3.29 -12.76
CA GLY A 84 -12.08 -3.84 -13.35
C GLY A 84 -11.96 -5.34 -13.17
N THR A 85 -10.81 -5.87 -13.55
CA THR A 85 -10.52 -7.30 -13.55
C THR A 85 -9.17 -7.57 -12.88
N ILE A 86 -9.12 -8.58 -12.01
CA ILE A 86 -7.88 -9.01 -11.33
C ILE A 86 -6.91 -9.62 -12.34
N GLU A 87 -5.66 -9.15 -12.33
CA GLU A 87 -4.55 -9.69 -13.14
C GLU A 87 -3.58 -10.54 -12.32
N MET A 88 -3.41 -10.21 -11.04
CA MET A 88 -2.62 -10.99 -10.10
C MET A 88 -3.08 -10.74 -8.67
N SER A 89 -2.81 -11.70 -7.78
CA SER A 89 -3.17 -11.61 -6.36
C SER A 89 -2.11 -12.28 -5.49
N THR A 90 -1.98 -11.81 -4.26
CA THR A 90 -1.20 -12.44 -3.20
C THR A 90 -1.99 -12.46 -1.89
N PHE A 91 -1.69 -13.44 -1.05
CA PHE A 91 -2.35 -13.68 0.22
C PHE A 91 -1.29 -13.72 1.32
N VAL A 92 -1.51 -12.96 2.38
CA VAL A 92 -0.58 -12.84 3.50
C VAL A 92 -1.21 -13.42 4.75
N TYR A 93 -0.59 -14.49 5.26
CA TYR A 93 -1.03 -15.22 6.45
C TYR A 93 -0.14 -15.00 7.67
N GLU A 94 1.00 -14.34 7.49
CA GLU A 94 1.97 -14.05 8.55
C GLU A 94 2.07 -12.54 8.79
N PRO A 95 2.34 -12.10 10.03
CA PRO A 95 2.40 -10.69 10.37
C PRO A 95 3.65 -10.02 9.80
N PHE A 96 3.47 -8.82 9.26
CA PHE A 96 4.56 -7.94 8.83
C PHE A 96 4.48 -6.61 9.57
N LYS A 97 5.63 -6.10 10.00
CA LYS A 97 5.70 -4.82 10.73
C LYS A 97 5.15 -3.68 9.84
N GLY A 98 4.16 -2.95 10.36
CA GLY A 98 3.55 -1.81 9.67
C GLY A 98 2.46 -2.15 8.65
N LEU A 99 2.09 -3.42 8.49
CA LEU A 99 0.98 -3.87 7.65
C LEU A 99 -0.20 -4.35 8.51
N PRO A 100 -1.41 -4.50 7.93
CA PRO A 100 -2.57 -5.03 8.64
C PRO A 100 -2.30 -6.40 9.26
N ALA A 101 -3.07 -6.75 10.30
CA ALA A 101 -3.03 -8.10 10.86
C ALA A 101 -3.49 -9.12 9.81
N PRO A 102 -2.77 -10.24 9.63
CA PRO A 102 -3.20 -11.31 8.72
C PRO A 102 -4.48 -12.02 9.25
N PRO A 103 -5.24 -12.70 8.37
CA PRO A 103 -5.02 -12.80 6.93
C PRO A 103 -5.54 -11.58 6.16
N TYR A 104 -4.80 -11.17 5.12
CA TYR A 104 -5.28 -10.18 4.14
C TYR A 104 -4.81 -10.55 2.72
N ALA A 105 -5.53 -10.06 1.71
CA ALA A 105 -5.21 -10.25 0.31
C ALA A 105 -4.95 -8.90 -0.38
N ILE A 106 -4.00 -8.90 -1.31
CA ILE A 106 -3.70 -7.77 -2.20
C ILE A 106 -3.85 -8.27 -3.63
N ALA A 107 -4.47 -7.48 -4.48
CA ALA A 107 -4.56 -7.77 -5.91
C ALA A 107 -4.07 -6.58 -6.72
N TYR A 108 -3.64 -6.86 -7.94
CA TYR A 108 -3.53 -5.88 -9.00
C TYR A 108 -4.71 -6.09 -9.94
N ALA A 109 -5.47 -5.02 -10.19
CA ALA A 109 -6.61 -5.04 -11.09
C ALA A 109 -6.47 -3.97 -12.16
N THR A 110 -6.73 -4.33 -13.40
CA THR A 110 -6.86 -3.36 -14.50
C THR A 110 -8.29 -2.88 -14.53
N LEU A 111 -8.44 -1.57 -14.35
CA LEU A 111 -9.73 -0.89 -14.29
C LEU A 111 -10.24 -0.54 -15.69
N ASP A 112 -11.54 -0.42 -15.84
CA ASP A 112 -12.16 -0.03 -17.09
C ASP A 112 -11.68 1.36 -17.52
N GLY A 113 -11.07 1.44 -18.70
CA GLY A 113 -10.45 2.65 -19.22
C GLY A 113 -8.98 2.86 -18.81
N ALA A 114 -8.38 1.93 -18.07
CA ALA A 114 -6.95 1.87 -17.80
C ALA A 114 -6.26 0.78 -18.65
N ASP A 115 -4.95 0.93 -18.87
CA ASP A 115 -4.09 -0.03 -19.57
C ASP A 115 -2.98 -0.58 -18.67
N THR A 116 -2.93 -0.18 -17.40
CA THR A 116 -2.06 -0.77 -16.38
C THR A 116 -2.79 -1.01 -15.07
N ALA A 117 -2.39 -2.06 -14.37
CA ALA A 117 -3.07 -2.50 -13.16
C ALA A 117 -2.76 -1.62 -11.94
N LEU A 118 -3.82 -1.32 -11.18
CA LEU A 118 -3.75 -0.67 -9.88
C LEU A 118 -3.68 -1.72 -8.78
N VAL A 119 -2.81 -1.52 -7.79
CA VAL A 119 -2.71 -2.39 -6.61
C VAL A 119 -3.69 -1.96 -5.53
N GLY A 120 -4.35 -2.89 -4.86
CA GLY A 120 -5.25 -2.60 -3.76
C GLY A 120 -5.51 -3.82 -2.88
N TYR A 121 -5.97 -3.57 -1.65
CA TYR A 121 -6.45 -4.66 -0.79
C TYR A 121 -7.76 -5.23 -1.34
N VAL A 122 -7.96 -6.54 -1.18
CA VAL A 122 -9.26 -7.17 -1.44
C VAL A 122 -9.99 -7.38 -0.13
N ARG A 123 -11.23 -6.90 -0.05
CA ARG A 123 -12.10 -7.04 1.14
C ARG A 123 -13.40 -7.76 0.78
N GLY A 124 -14.12 -8.20 1.81
CA GLY A 124 -15.41 -8.89 1.65
C GLY A 124 -15.30 -10.38 1.27
N VAL A 125 -14.10 -10.94 1.31
CA VAL A 125 -13.84 -12.37 1.06
C VAL A 125 -13.33 -13.01 2.35
N ASP A 126 -13.86 -14.17 2.70
CA ASP A 126 -13.29 -14.98 3.79
C ASP A 126 -11.97 -15.59 3.34
N LEU A 127 -10.90 -15.29 4.10
CA LEU A 127 -9.54 -15.72 3.79
C LEU A 127 -9.08 -16.88 4.67
N ALA A 128 -9.90 -17.35 5.63
CA ALA A 128 -9.55 -18.45 6.53
C ALA A 128 -9.39 -19.78 5.78
N ASP A 129 -10.23 -20.04 4.78
CA ASP A 129 -10.04 -21.13 3.82
C ASP A 129 -9.23 -20.64 2.62
N GLN A 130 -7.94 -20.96 2.63
CA GLN A 130 -7.00 -20.55 1.58
C GLN A 130 -7.40 -21.06 0.18
N ALA A 131 -7.92 -22.28 0.07
CA ALA A 131 -8.28 -22.85 -1.23
C ALA A 131 -9.50 -22.15 -1.81
N ALA A 132 -10.50 -21.86 -0.98
CA ALA A 132 -11.66 -21.07 -1.37
C ALA A 132 -11.28 -19.64 -1.75
N ALA A 133 -10.40 -19.00 -0.97
CA ALA A 133 -9.94 -17.64 -1.21
C ALA A 133 -9.18 -17.50 -2.53
N ILE A 134 -8.27 -18.45 -2.86
CA ILE A 134 -7.56 -18.49 -4.14
C ILE A 134 -8.55 -18.60 -5.32
N LYS A 135 -9.60 -19.40 -5.18
CA LYS A 135 -10.63 -19.54 -6.22
C LYS A 135 -11.47 -18.27 -6.36
N ALA A 136 -11.79 -17.62 -5.25
CA ALA A 136 -12.62 -16.41 -5.24
C ALA A 136 -11.89 -15.18 -5.80
N ILE A 137 -10.57 -15.06 -5.56
CA ILE A 137 -9.74 -13.92 -6.02
C ILE A 137 -8.85 -14.37 -7.20
N ALA A 138 -9.37 -15.23 -8.08
CA ALA A 138 -8.63 -15.73 -9.22
C ALA A 138 -8.41 -14.63 -10.29
N ILE A 139 -7.39 -14.81 -11.12
CA ILE A 139 -7.20 -13.97 -12.32
C ILE A 139 -8.48 -14.00 -13.17
N GLY A 140 -8.90 -12.84 -13.67
CA GLY A 140 -10.14 -12.70 -14.42
C GLY A 140 -11.37 -12.39 -13.57
N THR A 141 -11.26 -12.42 -12.24
CA THR A 141 -12.39 -12.09 -11.36
C THR A 141 -12.74 -10.60 -11.47
N PRO A 142 -14.01 -10.26 -11.72
CA PRO A 142 -14.45 -8.87 -11.78
C PRO A 142 -14.48 -8.26 -10.38
N ILE A 143 -14.06 -7.01 -10.28
CA ILE A 143 -14.07 -6.23 -9.03
C ILE A 143 -14.77 -4.89 -9.20
N VAL A 144 -15.10 -4.32 -8.06
CA VAL A 144 -15.50 -2.92 -7.92
C VAL A 144 -14.58 -2.25 -6.90
N VAL A 145 -14.14 -1.04 -7.22
CA VAL A 145 -13.41 -0.18 -6.30
C VAL A 145 -14.41 0.43 -5.33
N ARG A 146 -14.06 0.38 -4.04
CA ARG A 146 -14.71 1.11 -2.97
C ARG A 146 -13.75 2.08 -2.35
N PHE A 147 -14.29 3.19 -1.86
CA PHE A 147 -13.55 4.22 -1.15
C PHE A 147 -14.01 4.27 0.31
N ALA A 148 -13.13 4.76 1.18
CA ALA A 148 -13.47 5.18 2.52
C ALA A 148 -14.55 6.28 2.47
N GLU A 149 -15.31 6.41 3.55
CA GLU A 149 -16.35 7.45 3.66
C GLU A 149 -15.77 8.86 3.56
N GLU A 150 -14.57 9.05 4.13
CA GLU A 150 -13.81 10.30 4.08
C GLU A 150 -12.38 10.04 3.58
N PRO A 151 -12.15 9.95 2.26
CA PRO A 151 -10.83 9.73 1.69
C PRO A 151 -9.88 10.92 1.96
N THR A 152 -8.61 10.63 2.25
CA THR A 152 -7.59 11.62 2.66
C THR A 152 -6.48 11.82 1.62
N GLY A 153 -6.52 11.09 0.52
CA GLY A 153 -5.52 11.10 -0.56
C GLY A 153 -4.40 10.09 -0.37
N THR A 154 -4.71 8.88 0.10
CA THR A 154 -3.76 7.80 0.30
C THR A 154 -4.19 6.51 -0.40
N ALA A 155 -3.23 5.61 -0.66
CA ALA A 155 -3.55 4.29 -1.19
C ALA A 155 -4.38 3.41 -0.23
N ALA A 156 -4.51 3.80 1.05
CA ALA A 156 -5.36 3.11 2.01
C ALA A 156 -6.83 3.53 1.92
N ASP A 157 -7.14 4.59 1.17
CA ASP A 157 -8.51 5.11 1.04
C ASP A 157 -9.39 4.27 0.13
N TYR A 158 -8.84 3.32 -0.63
CA TYR A 158 -9.62 2.45 -1.49
C TYR A 158 -9.26 0.97 -1.32
N TRP A 159 -10.18 0.11 -1.74
CA TRP A 159 -10.01 -1.33 -1.81
C TRP A 159 -10.87 -1.91 -2.92
N PHE A 160 -10.63 -3.18 -3.24
CA PHE A 160 -11.42 -3.95 -4.18
C PHE A 160 -12.40 -4.85 -3.42
N GLU A 161 -13.63 -4.91 -3.91
CA GLU A 161 -14.60 -5.94 -3.57
C GLU A 161 -14.92 -6.74 -4.83
N LEU A 162 -15.21 -8.03 -4.66
CA LEU A 162 -15.65 -8.84 -5.80
C LEU A 162 -16.98 -8.29 -6.31
N ALA A 163 -17.08 -8.09 -7.64
CA ALA A 163 -18.34 -7.68 -8.23
C ALA A 163 -19.38 -8.77 -7.98
N GLN A 164 -20.55 -8.38 -7.46
CA GLN A 164 -21.66 -9.31 -7.33
C GLN A 164 -22.08 -9.78 -8.74
N PRO A 165 -22.42 -11.06 -8.93
CA PRO A 165 -23.01 -11.49 -10.18
C PRO A 165 -24.25 -10.64 -10.44
N VAL A 166 -24.33 -10.04 -11.63
CA VAL A 166 -25.53 -9.34 -12.07
C VAL A 166 -26.64 -10.39 -12.11
N SER A 167 -27.59 -10.29 -11.18
CA SER A 167 -28.83 -11.07 -11.23
C SER A 167 -29.55 -10.71 -12.54
N GLU A 168 -29.67 -11.68 -13.44
CA GLU A 168 -30.54 -11.59 -14.63
C GLU A 168 -32.02 -11.41 -14.25
#